data_AF-A0A519SJG6-F1
#
_entry.id   AF-A0A519SJG6-F1
#
_cell.length_a   1.000
_cell.length_b   1.000
_cell.length_c   1.000
_cell.angle_alpha   90.00
_cell.angle_beta   90.00
_cell.angle_gamma   90.00
#
_symmetry.space_group_name_H-M   'P 1'
#
loop_
_entity.id
_entity.type
_entity.pdbx_description
1 polymer ?
#
loop_
_entity_poly.entity_id
_entity_poly.type
_entity_poly.pdbx_seq_one_letter_code
_entity_poly.pdbx_strand_id
1 'polypeptide(L)'
;MPSYQASLLAHYQAHWPALPTSLRSTSPSVQHVAATFHVLEFASSAHRAMWTYATSGMSSWHVDQPLELHLFSASQAPELVDLLTAVAHYHQTAHALDVGHTVNFGVPWQPGSLCSYGLLSLPYLDGPTLETLHLAQRQVRCYWV
;
A
#
# COMPACT_ATOMS: atom_id res chain seq x y z
N MET A 1 -15.89 5.30 -18.01
CA MET A 1 -15.59 4.68 -16.72
C MET A 1 -14.28 5.24 -16.21
N PRO A 2 -14.17 5.61 -14.91
CA PRO A 2 -12.89 6.05 -14.34
C PRO A 2 -11.85 4.93 -14.48
N SER A 3 -10.57 5.30 -14.59
CA SER A 3 -9.49 4.32 -14.60
C SER A 3 -9.41 3.56 -13.27
N TYR A 4 -8.73 2.42 -13.26
CA TYR A 4 -8.48 1.67 -12.03
C TYR A 4 -7.86 2.57 -10.94
N GLN A 5 -6.79 3.29 -11.29
CA GLN A 5 -6.07 4.17 -10.36
C GLN A 5 -6.95 5.32 -9.85
N ALA A 6 -7.80 5.89 -10.71
CA ALA A 6 -8.73 6.94 -10.30
C ALA A 6 -9.78 6.40 -9.31
N SER A 7 -10.26 5.18 -9.52
CA SER A 7 -11.22 4.53 -8.63
C SER A 7 -10.58 4.18 -7.28
N LEU A 8 -9.34 3.69 -7.28
CA LEU A 8 -8.58 3.41 -6.07
C LEU A 8 -8.24 4.69 -5.30
N LEU A 9 -7.83 5.75 -5.99
CA LEU A 9 -7.59 7.04 -5.36
C LEU A 9 -8.85 7.58 -4.68
N ALA A 10 -10.00 7.55 -5.36
CA ALA A 10 -11.27 7.98 -4.78
C ALA A 10 -11.65 7.12 -3.56
N HIS A 11 -11.39 5.81 -3.61
CA HIS A 11 -11.59 4.88 -2.50
C HIS A 11 -10.76 5.28 -1.28
N TYR A 12 -9.45 5.51 -1.46
CA TYR A 12 -8.59 5.97 -0.37
C TYR A 12 -8.99 7.36 0.15
N GLN A 13 -9.37 8.29 -0.73
CA GLN A 13 -9.76 9.64 -0.33
C GLN A 13 -11.07 9.70 0.48
N ALA A 14 -11.93 8.69 0.35
CA ALA A 14 -13.09 8.56 1.23
C ALA A 14 -12.69 8.34 2.71
N HIS A 15 -11.49 7.82 2.96
CA HIS A 15 -10.94 7.54 4.31
C HIS A 15 -9.85 8.54 4.72
N TRP A 16 -9.03 8.98 3.77
CA TRP A 16 -7.90 9.89 3.98
C TRP A 16 -8.08 11.11 3.06
N PRO A 17 -8.81 12.15 3.51
CA PRO A 17 -9.27 13.23 2.64
C PRO A 17 -8.17 14.17 2.13
N ALA A 18 -6.94 14.06 2.65
CA ALA A 18 -5.81 14.82 2.15
C ALA A 18 -5.51 14.44 0.68
N LEU A 19 -5.08 15.42 -0.11
CA LEU A 19 -4.57 15.13 -1.45
C LEU A 19 -3.22 14.40 -1.32
N PRO A 20 -3.07 13.19 -1.87
CA PRO A 20 -1.82 12.47 -1.75
C PRO A 20 -0.77 12.96 -2.74
N THR A 21 0.50 12.78 -2.38
CA THR A 21 1.62 12.87 -3.30
C THR A 21 1.87 11.49 -3.91
N SER A 22 1.95 11.41 -5.23
CA SER A 22 2.31 10.16 -5.94
C SER A 22 3.82 10.02 -5.99
N LEU A 23 4.35 8.99 -5.33
CA LEU A 23 5.78 8.72 -5.19
C LEU A 23 6.14 7.39 -5.83
N ARG A 24 7.37 7.31 -6.34
CA ARG A 24 7.96 6.09 -6.90
C ARG A 24 9.28 5.83 -6.22
N SER A 25 9.60 4.56 -6.02
CA SER A 25 10.92 4.17 -5.55
C SER A 25 11.99 4.70 -6.50
N THR A 26 13.05 5.28 -5.93
CA THR A 26 14.26 5.66 -6.67
C THR A 26 15.33 4.58 -6.55
N SER A 27 15.08 3.54 -5.76
CA SER A 27 16.03 2.47 -5.53
C SER A 27 16.17 1.57 -6.78
N PRO A 28 17.40 1.37 -7.28
CA PRO A 28 17.65 0.53 -8.46
C PRO A 28 17.39 -0.96 -8.20
N SER A 29 17.27 -1.40 -6.94
CA SER A 29 16.99 -2.81 -6.62
C SER A 29 15.53 -3.23 -6.83
N VAL A 30 14.63 -2.29 -7.14
CA VAL A 30 13.17 -2.58 -7.24
C VAL A 30 12.65 -2.51 -8.69
N GLN A 31 13.53 -2.79 -9.67
CA GLN A 31 13.32 -2.56 -11.10
C GLN A 31 12.26 -3.40 -11.84
N HIS A 32 11.36 -4.12 -11.15
CA HIS A 32 10.43 -5.03 -11.84
C HIS A 32 8.96 -4.90 -11.43
N VAL A 33 8.56 -3.82 -10.77
CA VAL A 33 7.13 -3.48 -10.66
C VAL A 33 6.63 -2.80 -11.94
N ALA A 34 5.34 -2.94 -12.24
CA ALA A 34 4.75 -2.31 -13.42
C ALA A 34 5.00 -0.79 -13.44
N ALA A 35 5.18 -0.20 -14.62
CA ALA A 35 5.39 1.25 -14.77
C ALA A 35 4.20 2.09 -14.25
N THR A 36 3.04 1.49 -14.05
CA THR A 36 1.87 2.13 -13.42
C THR A 36 1.93 2.14 -11.89
N PHE A 37 2.77 1.31 -11.28
CA PHE A 37 2.91 1.21 -9.82
C PHE A 37 3.49 2.49 -9.20
N HIS A 38 2.84 2.97 -8.16
CA HIS A 38 3.32 4.05 -7.32
C HIS A 38 2.75 3.92 -5.90
N VAL A 39 3.33 4.67 -4.97
CA VAL A 39 2.83 4.81 -3.60
C VAL A 39 2.20 6.18 -3.45
N LEU A 40 1.01 6.23 -2.87
CA LEU A 40 0.30 7.45 -2.51
C LEU A 40 0.65 7.80 -1.06
N GLU A 41 1.32 8.93 -0.87
CA GLU A 41 1.64 9.49 0.45
C GLU A 41 0.58 10.51 0.84
N PHE A 42 -0.16 10.24 1.90
CA PHE A 42 -1.12 11.16 2.51
C PHE A 42 -0.49 11.82 3.73
N ALA A 43 -0.47 13.16 3.73
CA ALA A 43 0.02 13.92 4.87
C ALA A 43 -0.83 13.68 6.12
N SER A 44 -0.16 13.71 7.28
CA SER A 44 -0.83 13.71 8.58
C SER A 44 -1.82 14.88 8.67
N SER A 45 -2.97 14.66 9.30
CA SER A 45 -4.02 15.66 9.50
C SER A 45 -4.45 15.74 10.96
N ALA A 46 -5.24 16.75 11.33
CA ALA A 46 -5.80 16.85 12.68
C ALA A 46 -6.68 15.64 13.06
N HIS A 47 -7.34 15.02 12.07
CA HIS A 47 -8.17 13.82 12.27
C HIS A 47 -7.35 12.53 12.32
N ARG A 48 -6.15 12.53 11.74
CA ARG A 48 -5.24 11.38 11.68
C ARG A 48 -3.82 11.86 11.85
N ALA A 49 -3.33 11.80 13.09
CA ALA A 49 -2.00 12.23 13.50
C ALA A 49 -0.88 11.27 13.03
N MET A 50 -1.02 10.72 11.82
CA MET A 50 -0.10 9.77 11.20
C MET A 50 -0.07 10.02 9.69
N TRP A 51 1.10 9.86 9.09
CA TRP A 51 1.30 9.77 7.66
C TRP A 51 0.79 8.42 7.16
N THR A 52 0.19 8.39 5.98
CA THR A 52 -0.31 7.15 5.37
C THR A 52 0.35 6.92 4.03
N TYR A 53 0.84 5.70 3.81
CA TYR A 53 1.43 5.29 2.55
C TYR A 53 0.62 4.13 2.00
N ALA A 54 0.08 4.27 0.80
CA ALA A 54 -0.78 3.25 0.19
C ALA A 54 -0.32 2.91 -1.23
N THR A 55 -0.25 1.64 -1.57
CA THR A 55 0.12 1.19 -2.92
C THR A 55 -1.01 1.48 -3.91
N SER A 56 -0.60 1.73 -5.15
CA SER A 56 -1.48 1.88 -6.31
C SER A 56 -0.88 1.14 -7.48
N GLY A 57 -1.41 -0.04 -7.79
CA GLY A 57 -0.96 -0.90 -8.88
C GLY A 57 -0.30 -2.20 -8.43
N MET A 58 -0.26 -2.50 -7.13
CA MET A 58 0.22 -3.80 -6.63
C MET A 58 -0.62 -4.95 -7.18
N SER A 59 -1.94 -4.74 -7.30
CA SER A 59 -2.95 -5.68 -7.80
C SER A 59 -2.91 -5.95 -9.31
N SER A 60 -1.86 -5.52 -10.04
CA SER A 60 -1.85 -5.54 -11.51
C SER A 60 -1.60 -6.94 -12.11
N TRP A 61 -0.96 -7.86 -11.37
CA TRP A 61 -0.50 -9.15 -11.91
C TRP A 61 -1.33 -10.35 -11.42
N HIS A 62 -1.72 -10.36 -10.14
CA HIS A 62 -2.53 -11.45 -9.57
C HIS A 62 -4.01 -11.15 -9.72
N VAL A 63 -4.60 -11.60 -10.83
CA VAL A 63 -6.03 -11.38 -11.14
C VAL A 63 -6.94 -12.09 -10.14
N ASP A 64 -6.51 -13.23 -9.59
CA ASP A 64 -7.28 -14.02 -8.61
C ASP A 64 -7.13 -13.51 -7.17
N GLN A 65 -6.05 -12.77 -6.88
CA GLN A 65 -5.75 -12.18 -5.56
C GLN A 65 -5.31 -10.71 -5.68
N PRO A 66 -6.18 -9.83 -6.22
CA PRO A 66 -5.87 -8.42 -6.41
C PRO A 66 -5.82 -7.69 -5.06
N LEU A 67 -4.60 -7.32 -4.68
CA LEU A 67 -4.27 -6.73 -3.40
C LEU A 67 -3.60 -5.36 -3.56
N GLU A 68 -3.96 -4.43 -2.70
CA GLU A 68 -3.18 -3.23 -2.39
C GLU A 68 -2.90 -3.19 -0.88
N LEU A 69 -1.80 -2.54 -0.50
CA LEU A 69 -1.35 -2.42 0.87
C LEU A 69 -1.28 -0.97 1.29
N HIS A 70 -1.53 -0.72 2.58
CA HIS A 70 -1.23 0.56 3.20
C HIS A 70 -0.58 0.35 4.57
N LEU A 71 0.15 1.37 5.02
CA LEU A 71 0.74 1.44 6.34
C LEU A 71 0.67 2.87 6.88
N PHE A 72 0.83 2.99 8.20
CA PHE A 72 0.85 4.25 8.90
C PHE A 72 2.22 4.51 9.52
N SER A 73 2.62 5.77 9.53
CA SER A 73 3.85 6.23 10.16
C SER A 73 3.60 7.46 11.01
N ALA A 74 4.27 7.56 12.16
CA ALA A 74 4.20 8.75 13.02
C ALA A 74 4.86 9.99 12.37
N SER A 75 5.82 9.79 11.46
CA SER A 75 6.57 10.84 10.76
C SER A 75 6.56 10.63 9.25
N GLN A 76 6.84 11.68 8.48
CA GLN A 76 7.09 11.53 7.06
C GLN A 76 8.35 10.69 6.86
N ALA A 77 8.27 9.65 6.04
CA ALA A 77 9.29 8.62 5.89
C ALA A 77 9.35 8.15 4.42
N PRO A 78 10.13 8.83 3.55
CA PRO A 78 10.25 8.48 2.14
C PRO A 78 10.72 7.04 1.89
N GLU A 79 11.49 6.46 2.81
CA GLU A 79 11.97 5.08 2.77
C GLU A 79 10.84 4.04 2.72
N LEU A 80 9.64 4.40 3.20
CA LEU A 80 8.47 3.52 3.16
C LEU A 80 7.96 3.31 1.73
N VAL A 81 8.29 4.23 0.81
CA VAL A 81 8.04 4.04 -0.62
C VAL A 81 8.85 2.87 -1.15
N ASP A 82 10.14 2.79 -0.81
CA ASP A 82 11.01 1.70 -1.25
C ASP A 82 10.58 0.36 -0.63
N LEU A 83 10.24 0.37 0.66
CA LEU A 83 9.72 -0.81 1.37
C LEU A 83 8.46 -1.36 0.70
N LEU A 84 7.44 -0.52 0.49
CA LEU A 84 6.20 -0.95 -0.15
C LEU A 84 6.41 -1.39 -1.61
N THR A 85 7.36 -0.77 -2.32
CA THR A 85 7.72 -1.20 -3.67
C THR A 85 8.35 -2.59 -3.66
N ALA A 86 9.22 -2.90 -2.68
CA ALA A 86 9.82 -4.22 -2.53
C ALA A 86 8.76 -5.29 -2.16
N VAL A 87 7.80 -4.95 -1.30
CA VAL A 87 6.68 -5.85 -0.96
C VAL A 87 5.79 -6.09 -2.17
N ALA A 88 5.48 -5.05 -2.95
CA ALA A 88 4.70 -5.18 -4.18
C ALA A 88 5.42 -6.05 -5.22
N HIS A 89 6.73 -5.89 -5.37
CA HIS A 89 7.55 -6.75 -6.22
C HIS A 89 7.50 -8.21 -5.76
N TYR A 90 7.67 -8.47 -4.46
CA TYR A 90 7.60 -9.83 -3.91
C TYR A 90 6.23 -10.47 -4.17
N HIS A 91 5.15 -9.73 -3.93
CA HIS A 91 3.79 -10.16 -4.23
C HIS A 91 3.62 -10.57 -5.69
N GLN A 92 4.14 -9.76 -6.62
CA GLN A 92 3.96 -9.95 -8.06
C GLN A 92 4.83 -11.03 -8.69
N THR A 93 5.99 -11.34 -8.10
CA THR A 93 7.02 -12.17 -8.74
C THR A 93 7.34 -13.46 -8.02
N ALA A 94 7.13 -13.52 -6.70
CA ALA A 94 7.51 -14.66 -5.88
C ALA A 94 6.27 -15.38 -5.33
N HIS A 95 5.53 -14.73 -4.44
CA HIS A 95 4.37 -15.33 -3.77
C HIS A 95 3.24 -14.31 -3.61
N ALA A 96 2.06 -14.69 -4.08
CA ALA A 96 0.86 -13.91 -3.83
C ALA A 96 0.60 -13.84 -2.31
N LEU A 97 0.28 -12.64 -1.85
CA LEU A 97 0.13 -12.29 -0.44
C LEU A 97 -1.36 -12.18 -0.14
N ASP A 98 -1.75 -12.52 1.08
CA ASP A 98 -3.12 -12.36 1.57
C ASP A 98 -3.10 -12.05 3.07
N VAL A 99 -4.28 -11.79 3.64
CA VAL A 99 -4.47 -11.53 5.07
C VAL A 99 -3.89 -12.67 5.92
N GLY A 100 -3.21 -12.30 7.01
CA GLY A 100 -2.53 -13.23 7.91
C GLY A 100 -1.11 -13.60 7.50
N HIS A 101 -0.68 -13.27 6.27
CA HIS A 101 0.72 -13.46 5.87
C HIS A 101 1.63 -12.42 6.52
N THR A 102 2.84 -12.86 6.88
CA THR A 102 3.92 -11.98 7.32
C THR A 102 4.90 -11.72 6.19
N VAL A 103 5.42 -10.50 6.10
CA VAL A 103 6.45 -10.13 5.13
C VAL A 103 7.71 -9.71 5.89
N ASN A 104 8.83 -10.33 5.54
CA ASN A 104 10.14 -9.90 6.02
C ASN A 104 10.60 -8.69 5.20
N PHE A 105 10.79 -7.55 5.85
CA PHE A 105 11.28 -6.33 5.18
C PHE A 105 12.78 -6.39 4.89
N GLY A 106 13.52 -7.31 5.52
CA GLY A 106 14.97 -7.44 5.42
C GLY A 106 15.74 -6.35 6.18
N VAL A 107 15.06 -5.29 6.59
CA VAL A 107 15.56 -4.15 7.35
C VAL A 107 14.52 -3.73 8.40
N PRO A 108 14.90 -2.97 9.44
CA PRO A 108 13.93 -2.28 10.28
C PRO A 108 12.95 -1.46 9.43
N TRP A 109 11.65 -1.52 9.74
CA TRP A 109 10.64 -0.77 8.98
C TRP A 109 10.85 0.75 9.09
N GLN A 110 11.49 1.21 10.17
CA GLN A 110 11.91 2.58 10.41
C GLN A 110 13.24 2.65 11.16
N PRO A 111 13.99 3.77 11.06
CA PRO A 111 15.22 3.97 11.80
C PRO A 111 15.05 3.75 13.32
N GLY A 112 15.88 2.88 13.88
CA GLY A 112 15.88 2.56 15.32
C GLY A 112 14.79 1.58 15.78
N SER A 113 13.90 1.14 14.89
CA SER A 113 12.91 0.11 15.21
C SER A 113 13.55 -1.28 15.33
N LEU A 114 13.01 -2.11 16.23
CA LEU A 114 13.34 -3.54 16.28
C LEU A 114 12.45 -4.38 15.35
N CYS A 115 11.36 -3.80 14.83
CA CYS A 115 10.45 -4.51 13.94
C CYS A 115 10.99 -4.49 12.50
N SER A 116 11.24 -5.67 11.96
CA SER A 116 11.69 -5.89 10.57
C SER A 116 10.73 -6.78 9.76
N TYR A 117 9.54 -7.00 10.29
CA TYR A 117 8.48 -7.78 9.66
C TYR A 117 7.17 -7.01 9.73
N GLY A 118 6.34 -7.17 8.69
CA GLY A 118 4.97 -6.69 8.65
C GLY A 118 3.98 -7.84 8.66
N LEU A 119 2.77 -7.61 9.17
CA LEU A 119 1.66 -8.56 9.15
C LEU A 119 0.53 -7.97 8.32
N LEU A 120 0.13 -8.66 7.25
CA LEU A 120 -1.02 -8.24 6.47
C LEU A 120 -2.30 -8.49 7.28
N SER A 121 -2.99 -7.42 7.62
CA SER A 121 -4.14 -7.38 8.50
C SER A 121 -5.33 -6.70 7.82
N LEU A 122 -6.53 -6.90 8.36
CA LEU A 122 -7.68 -6.09 7.98
C LEU A 122 -7.42 -4.61 8.38
N PRO A 123 -8.00 -3.63 7.68
CA PRO A 123 -7.82 -2.21 7.97
C PRO A 123 -8.57 -1.75 9.22
N TYR A 124 -8.19 -2.24 10.40
CA TYR A 124 -8.94 -2.03 11.64
C TYR A 124 -9.11 -0.55 12.02
N LEU A 125 -8.17 0.32 11.63
CA LEU A 125 -8.23 1.76 11.94
C LEU A 125 -9.22 2.53 11.05
N ASP A 126 -9.54 2.02 9.86
CA ASP A 126 -10.43 2.67 8.89
C ASP A 126 -11.74 1.91 8.69
N GLY A 127 -11.81 0.68 9.20
CA GLY A 127 -12.98 -0.17 9.17
C GLY A 127 -13.18 -0.91 7.84
N PRO A 128 -14.21 -1.78 7.78
CA PRO A 128 -14.45 -2.70 6.67
C PRO A 128 -14.76 -2.00 5.34
N THR A 129 -15.17 -0.73 5.37
CA THR A 129 -15.41 0.07 4.17
C THR A 129 -14.13 0.35 3.37
N LEU A 130 -12.96 0.39 4.01
CA LEU A 130 -11.68 0.50 3.30
C LEU A 130 -11.24 -0.84 2.70
N GLU A 131 -11.63 -1.97 3.31
CA GLU A 131 -11.10 -3.31 3.01
C GLU A 131 -11.29 -3.72 1.56
N THR A 132 -12.42 -3.38 0.94
CA THR A 132 -12.75 -3.86 -0.40
C THR A 132 -13.18 -2.72 -1.32
N LEU A 133 -12.38 -2.51 -2.36
CA LEU A 133 -12.78 -1.69 -3.50
C LEU A 133 -13.53 -2.57 -4.51
N HIS A 134 -14.80 -2.24 -4.76
CA HIS A 134 -15.61 -2.89 -5.77
C HIS A 134 -15.49 -2.17 -7.11
N LEU A 135 -14.99 -2.87 -8.13
CA LEU A 135 -14.95 -2.42 -9.52
C LEU A 135 -15.89 -3.32 -10.35
N ALA A 136 -16.31 -2.85 -11.52
CA ALA A 136 -17.36 -3.49 -12.32
C ALA A 136 -17.16 -5.00 -12.58
N GLN A 137 -15.91 -5.47 -12.70
CA GLN A 137 -15.57 -6.87 -13.00
C GLN A 137 -14.56 -7.48 -12.01
N ARG A 138 -14.13 -6.73 -10.98
CA ARG A 138 -13.14 -7.21 -10.01
C ARG A 138 -13.31 -6.54 -8.66
N GLN A 139 -12.95 -7.23 -7.59
CA GLN A 139 -12.81 -6.65 -6.26
C GLN A 139 -11.31 -6.49 -5.98
N VAL A 140 -10.90 -5.47 -5.24
CA VAL A 140 -9.51 -5.29 -4.83
C VAL A 140 -9.48 -5.18 -3.30
N ARG A 141 -8.66 -6.00 -2.66
CA ARG A 141 -8.49 -6.01 -1.21
C ARG A 141 -7.46 -4.95 -0.82
N CYS A 142 -7.75 -4.14 0.18
CA CYS A 142 -6.84 -3.12 0.72
C CYS A 142 -6.50 -3.50 2.17
N TYR A 143 -5.33 -4.10 2.38
CA TYR A 143 -4.90 -4.57 3.69
C TYR A 143 -3.90 -3.62 4.35
N TRP A 144 -3.89 -3.66 5.68
CA TRP A 144 -2.97 -2.92 6.51
C TRP A 144 -1.72 -3.76 6.79
N VAL A 145 -0.54 -3.14 6.74
CA VAL A 145 0.76 -3.72 7.12
C VAL A 145 1.25 -3.14 8.43
#